data_AF-A0AAN6LXI1-F1
#
_entry.id   AF-A0AAN6LXI1-F1
#
_cell.length_a   1.000
_cell.length_b   1.000
_cell.length_c   1.000
_cell.angle_alpha   90.00
_cell.angle_beta   90.00
_cell.angle_gamma   90.00
#
_symmetry.space_group_name_H-M   'P 1'
#
loop_
_entity.id
_entity.type
_entity.pdbx_description
1 polymer ?
#
loop_
_entity_poly.entity_id
_entity_poly.type
_entity_poly.pdbx_seq_one_letter_code
_entity_poly.pdbx_strand_id
1 'polypeptide(L)'
;MYENIRTLGYVATNYTTKPLNDVLKEIDTYAAWPRVSNDTRLRVDGIFFDETPSTYDPFKYNYLSHASQAVKNGTRFRHHFVVHNPGLIPPALITSPTFAQNSYTNLSDITVIFEEKFDKWLDRSTFDALQSHRIRRSKFAVILHSLPNLSKKVLDFVVEQVQEAADWVFLTDVGTKDEYYHSFSTIFEDFVKSVDGGAEE
;
A
#
# COMPACT_ATOMS: atom_id res chain seq x y z
N MET A 1 -8.35 -17.47 -12.08
CA MET A 1 -7.73 -16.75 -10.93
C MET A 1 -6.30 -17.22 -10.89
N TYR A 2 -5.34 -16.30 -10.84
CA TYR A 2 -3.92 -16.64 -10.83
C TYR A 2 -3.45 -16.76 -9.38
N GLU A 3 -2.65 -17.78 -9.05
CA GLU A 3 -2.25 -18.06 -7.65
C GLU A 3 -1.36 -16.98 -7.05
N ASN A 4 -0.60 -16.29 -7.89
CA ASN A 4 0.26 -15.17 -7.53
C ASN A 4 -0.47 -13.82 -7.45
N ILE A 5 -1.79 -13.78 -7.66
CA ILE A 5 -2.58 -12.54 -7.58
C ILE A 5 -3.42 -12.53 -6.31
N ARG A 6 -3.34 -11.42 -5.59
CA ARG A 6 -4.20 -11.09 -4.46
C ARG A 6 -5.01 -9.86 -4.79
N THR A 7 -6.33 -10.00 -4.78
CA THR A 7 -7.25 -8.89 -5.07
C THR A 7 -7.73 -8.27 -3.76
N LEU A 8 -7.87 -6.94 -3.70
CA LEU A 8 -8.32 -6.22 -2.51
C LEU A 8 -9.48 -5.31 -2.88
N GLY A 9 -10.49 -5.23 -2.01
CA GLY A 9 -11.54 -4.22 -2.10
C GLY A 9 -11.04 -2.87 -1.59
N TYR A 10 -11.24 -1.80 -2.35
CA TYR A 10 -10.88 -0.45 -1.92
C TYR A 10 -11.96 0.13 -1.00
N VAL A 11 -11.55 0.70 0.14
CA VAL A 11 -12.43 1.37 1.11
C VAL A 11 -11.75 2.66 1.60
N ALA A 12 -12.28 3.81 1.21
CA ALA A 12 -11.80 5.10 1.73
C ALA A 12 -12.23 5.27 3.20
N THR A 13 -11.31 5.70 4.07
CA THR A 13 -11.62 5.98 5.48
C THR A 13 -11.75 7.48 5.78
N ASN A 14 -11.38 8.33 4.83
CA ASN A 14 -11.38 9.79 4.95
C ASN A 14 -10.66 10.26 6.22
N TYR A 15 -9.47 9.73 6.50
CA TYR A 15 -8.69 10.01 7.71
C TYR A 15 -9.45 9.73 9.00
N THR A 16 -10.23 8.64 9.00
CA THR A 16 -11.16 8.19 10.06
C THR A 16 -12.35 9.12 10.33
N THR A 17 -12.65 10.04 9.41
CA THR A 17 -13.84 10.91 9.51
C THR A 17 -15.09 10.26 8.91
N LYS A 18 -14.94 9.28 8.01
CA LYS A 18 -16.07 8.47 7.53
C LYS A 18 -16.64 7.65 8.69
N PRO A 19 -17.96 7.64 8.94
CA PRO A 19 -18.54 6.85 10.03
C PRO A 19 -18.12 5.38 9.94
N LEU A 20 -17.69 4.80 11.08
CA LEU A 20 -17.22 3.41 11.13
C LEU A 20 -18.26 2.44 10.57
N ASN A 21 -19.55 2.66 10.85
CA ASN A 21 -20.63 1.83 10.34
C ASN A 21 -20.71 1.82 8.80
N ASP A 22 -20.34 2.91 8.14
CA ASP A 22 -20.35 2.96 6.67
C ASP A 22 -19.14 2.24 6.09
N VAL A 23 -17.96 2.37 6.71
CA VAL A 23 -16.79 1.53 6.40
C VAL A 23 -17.10 0.04 6.56
N LEU A 24 -17.77 -0.35 7.65
CA LEU A 24 -18.15 -1.74 7.88
C LEU A 24 -19.12 -2.26 6.80
N LYS A 25 -20.06 -1.44 6.33
CA LYS A 25 -20.96 -1.81 5.22
C LYS A 25 -20.22 -1.97 3.89
N GLU A 26 -19.24 -1.13 3.60
CA GLU A 26 -18.41 -1.26 2.39
C GLU A 26 -17.59 -2.57 2.43
N ILE A 27 -17.01 -2.90 3.58
CA ILE A 27 -16.33 -4.20 3.80
C ILE A 27 -17.31 -5.36 3.59
N ASP A 28 -18.51 -5.30 4.18
CA ASP A 28 -19.53 -6.34 4.05
C ASP A 28 -20.02 -6.49 2.60
N THR A 29 -20.00 -5.40 1.81
CA THR A 29 -20.34 -5.41 0.39
C THR A 29 -19.36 -6.29 -0.39
N TYR A 30 -18.05 -6.05 -0.24
CA TYR A 30 -17.02 -6.88 -0.89
C TYR A 30 -17.07 -8.34 -0.42
N ALA A 31 -17.28 -8.60 0.88
CA ALA A 31 -17.40 -9.95 1.41
C ALA A 31 -18.63 -10.70 0.85
N ALA A 32 -19.69 -9.98 0.49
CA ALA A 32 -20.92 -10.53 -0.06
C ALA A 32 -20.87 -10.76 -1.58
N TRP A 33 -19.90 -10.21 -2.31
CA TRP A 33 -19.82 -10.32 -3.78
C TRP A 33 -19.99 -11.75 -4.31
N PRO A 34 -19.35 -12.79 -3.75
CA PRO A 34 -19.49 -14.15 -4.28
C PRO A 34 -20.94 -14.65 -4.22
N ARG A 35 -21.65 -14.30 -3.14
CA ARG A 35 -23.04 -14.70 -2.89
C ARG A 35 -24.00 -13.88 -3.74
N VAL A 36 -23.85 -12.56 -3.75
CA VAL A 36 -24.77 -11.64 -4.43
C VAL A 36 -24.68 -11.77 -5.95
N SER A 37 -23.49 -12.04 -6.48
CA SER A 37 -23.28 -12.28 -7.91
C SER A 37 -23.59 -13.72 -8.36
N ASN A 38 -23.75 -14.65 -7.42
CA ASN A 38 -23.79 -16.09 -7.69
C ASN A 38 -22.56 -16.60 -8.48
N ASP A 39 -21.39 -15.98 -8.28
CA ASP A 39 -20.11 -16.39 -8.87
C ASP A 39 -19.03 -16.39 -7.80
N THR A 40 -18.55 -17.57 -7.42
CA THR A 40 -17.52 -17.71 -6.39
C THR A 40 -16.18 -17.10 -6.79
N ARG A 41 -15.97 -16.81 -8.08
CA ARG A 41 -14.75 -16.18 -8.62
C ARG A 41 -14.80 -14.65 -8.46
N LEU A 42 -15.98 -14.04 -8.36
CA LEU A 42 -16.12 -12.60 -8.10
C LEU A 42 -15.96 -12.35 -6.60
N ARG A 43 -14.70 -12.28 -6.17
CA ARG A 43 -14.30 -12.13 -4.77
C ARG A 43 -13.05 -11.28 -4.64
N VAL A 44 -12.84 -10.75 -3.45
CA VAL A 44 -11.56 -10.16 -3.03
C VAL A 44 -10.98 -10.96 -1.86
N ASP A 45 -9.67 -10.85 -1.66
CA ASP A 45 -8.91 -11.57 -0.64
C ASP A 45 -8.71 -10.75 0.66
N GLY A 46 -9.15 -9.49 0.64
CA GLY A 46 -8.95 -8.53 1.72
C GLY A 46 -9.40 -7.13 1.34
N ILE A 47 -8.99 -6.14 2.14
CA ILE A 47 -9.35 -4.73 1.97
C ILE A 47 -8.10 -3.85 1.96
N PHE A 48 -8.09 -2.89 1.04
CA PHE A 48 -7.19 -1.75 1.00
C PHE A 48 -7.92 -0.55 1.60
N PHE A 49 -7.54 -0.16 2.80
CA PHE A 49 -8.05 1.05 3.45
C PHE A 49 -7.25 2.25 3.01
N ASP A 50 -7.90 3.17 2.32
CA ASP A 50 -7.28 4.40 1.86
C ASP A 50 -7.53 5.58 2.81
N GLU A 51 -6.70 6.61 2.66
CA GLU A 51 -6.73 7.84 3.44
C GLU A 51 -6.66 7.56 4.95
N THR A 52 -5.86 6.59 5.38
CA THR A 52 -5.64 6.34 6.81
C THR A 52 -4.75 7.44 7.43
N PRO A 53 -4.84 7.72 8.73
CA PRO A 53 -3.95 8.68 9.40
C PRO A 53 -2.50 8.19 9.47
N SER A 54 -1.54 9.09 9.26
CA SER A 54 -0.11 8.81 9.52
C SER A 54 0.28 9.04 10.98
N THR A 55 -0.27 10.09 11.60
CA THR A 55 0.02 10.45 13.00
C THR A 55 -0.88 9.69 13.94
N TYR A 56 -0.28 9.02 14.93
CA TYR A 56 -1.01 8.24 15.92
C TYR A 56 -1.94 9.10 16.77
N ASP A 57 -3.15 8.57 16.94
CA ASP A 57 -4.19 9.05 17.83
C ASP A 57 -4.97 7.82 18.33
N PRO A 58 -5.27 7.70 19.64
CA PRO A 58 -5.91 6.52 20.21
C PRO A 58 -7.35 6.29 19.72
N PHE A 59 -8.11 7.34 19.42
CA PHE A 59 -9.47 7.19 18.89
C PHE A 59 -9.44 6.69 17.45
N LYS A 60 -8.53 7.24 16.64
CA LYS A 60 -8.30 6.76 15.28
C LYS A 60 -7.75 5.33 15.25
N TYR A 61 -6.92 4.97 16.23
CA TYR A 61 -6.43 3.59 16.38
C TYR A 61 -7.57 2.64 16.68
N ASN A 62 -8.47 2.99 17.60
CA ASN A 62 -9.64 2.19 17.90
C ASN A 62 -10.56 2.02 16.68
N TYR A 63 -10.77 3.10 15.91
CA TYR A 63 -11.50 3.05 14.65
C TYR A 63 -10.88 2.04 13.67
N LEU A 64 -9.59 2.18 13.35
CA LEU A 64 -8.91 1.31 12.39
C LEU A 64 -8.79 -0.12 12.91
N SER A 65 -8.65 -0.31 14.22
CA SER A 65 -8.62 -1.63 14.85
C SER A 65 -9.93 -2.37 14.59
N HIS A 66 -11.08 -1.74 14.82
CA HIS A 66 -12.38 -2.35 14.51
C HIS A 66 -12.55 -2.64 13.02
N ALA A 67 -12.15 -1.72 12.14
CA ALA A 67 -12.23 -1.92 10.69
C ALA A 67 -11.34 -3.09 10.23
N SER A 68 -10.07 -3.11 10.64
CA SER A 68 -9.13 -4.21 10.34
C SER A 68 -9.62 -5.55 10.92
N GLN A 69 -10.16 -5.57 12.13
CA GLN A 69 -10.73 -6.78 12.73
C GLN A 69 -11.93 -7.29 11.93
N ALA A 70 -12.78 -6.42 11.37
CA ALA A 70 -13.90 -6.84 10.53
C ALA A 70 -13.46 -7.56 9.23
N VAL A 71 -12.25 -7.27 8.74
CA VAL A 71 -11.61 -7.97 7.61
C VAL A 71 -10.93 -9.27 8.07
N LYS A 72 -10.31 -9.24 9.26
CA LYS A 72 -9.59 -10.39 9.84
C LYS A 72 -10.49 -11.47 10.40
N ASN A 73 -11.74 -11.15 10.76
CA ASN A 73 -12.65 -12.06 11.43
C ASN A 73 -13.37 -13.03 10.49
N GLY A 74 -13.39 -14.30 10.89
CA GLY A 74 -14.27 -15.33 10.33
C GLY A 74 -13.76 -15.92 9.01
N THR A 75 -14.67 -16.06 8.04
CA THR A 75 -14.43 -16.62 6.70
C THR A 75 -14.80 -15.63 5.60
N ARG A 76 -14.82 -14.33 5.93
CA ARG A 76 -15.32 -13.25 5.07
C ARG A 76 -14.47 -13.06 3.81
N PHE A 77 -13.16 -13.22 3.96
CA PHE A 77 -12.18 -13.08 2.89
C PHE A 77 -11.24 -14.29 2.91
N ARG A 78 -10.74 -14.74 1.76
CA ARG A 78 -9.89 -15.95 1.73
C ARG A 78 -8.60 -15.80 2.53
N HIS A 79 -7.97 -14.62 2.45
CA HIS A 79 -6.68 -14.38 3.06
C HIS A 79 -6.69 -13.33 4.17
N HIS A 80 -7.86 -12.78 4.49
CA HIS A 80 -8.03 -11.82 5.57
C HIS A 80 -7.04 -10.64 5.46
N PHE A 81 -6.73 -10.20 4.24
CA PHE A 81 -5.59 -9.30 4.01
C PHE A 81 -5.99 -7.84 4.24
N VAL A 82 -5.13 -7.08 4.90
CA VAL A 82 -5.39 -5.67 5.24
C VAL A 82 -4.21 -4.82 4.80
N VAL A 83 -4.49 -3.82 3.97
CA VAL A 83 -3.55 -2.77 3.61
C VAL A 83 -4.05 -1.44 4.17
N HIS A 84 -3.15 -0.67 4.78
CA HIS A 84 -3.41 0.72 5.15
C HIS A 84 -2.62 1.65 4.24
N ASN A 85 -3.28 2.62 3.65
CA ASN A 85 -2.63 3.68 2.90
C ASN A 85 -2.88 5.04 3.56
N PRO A 86 -1.88 5.61 4.23
CA PRO A 86 -1.92 6.98 4.71
C PRO A 86 -1.41 8.02 3.69
N GLY A 87 -1.04 7.57 2.49
CA GLY A 87 -0.31 8.35 1.48
C GLY A 87 1.16 8.53 1.87
N LEU A 88 1.42 9.20 2.99
CA LEU A 88 2.79 9.49 3.44
C LEU A 88 2.94 9.27 4.94
N ILE A 89 4.04 8.63 5.35
CA ILE A 89 4.50 8.66 6.73
C ILE A 89 5.66 9.67 6.83
N PRO A 90 5.52 10.75 7.64
CA PRO A 90 6.59 11.71 7.82
C PRO A 90 7.93 11.05 8.23
N PRO A 91 9.07 11.47 7.65
CA PRO A 91 10.40 10.95 7.99
C PRO A 91 10.70 10.93 9.50
N ALA A 92 10.29 11.97 10.21
CA ALA A 92 10.47 12.08 11.66
C ALA A 92 9.64 11.05 12.46
N LEU A 93 8.51 10.59 11.91
CA LEU A 93 7.71 9.53 12.54
C LEU A 93 8.32 8.17 12.29
N ILE A 94 8.67 7.81 11.05
CA ILE A 94 9.13 6.45 10.72
C ILE A 94 10.49 6.11 11.34
N THR A 95 11.34 7.12 11.56
CA THR A 95 12.64 6.98 12.23
C THR A 95 12.55 7.09 13.75
N SER A 96 11.37 7.43 14.29
CA SER A 96 11.17 7.55 15.73
C SER A 96 11.40 6.21 16.43
N PRO A 97 12.13 6.18 17.57
CA PRO A 97 12.27 4.97 18.39
C PRO A 97 10.93 4.41 18.87
N THR A 98 9.88 5.23 18.90
CA THR A 98 8.54 4.84 19.36
C THR A 98 7.57 4.53 18.22
N PHE A 99 8.01 4.53 16.96
CA PHE A 99 7.14 4.35 15.81
C PHE A 99 6.38 3.02 15.84
N ALA A 100 7.05 1.93 16.24
CA ALA A 100 6.42 0.62 16.35
C ALA A 100 5.27 0.59 17.39
N GLN A 101 5.33 1.44 18.42
CA GLN A 101 4.30 1.53 19.47
C GLN A 101 3.24 2.59 19.15
N ASN A 102 3.64 3.67 18.49
CA ASN A 102 2.81 4.84 18.16
C ASN A 102 2.57 4.91 16.65
N SER A 103 2.04 3.83 16.08
CA SER A 103 1.61 3.77 14.69
C SER A 103 0.43 2.81 14.54
N TYR A 104 -0.05 2.67 13.31
CA TYR A 104 -1.13 1.76 12.93
C TYR A 104 -0.60 0.48 12.27
N THR A 105 0.72 0.33 12.14
CA THR A 105 1.37 -0.74 11.36
C THR A 105 1.11 -2.15 11.89
N ASN A 106 0.71 -2.29 13.16
CA ASN A 106 0.29 -3.54 13.77
C ASN A 106 -1.16 -3.95 13.43
N LEU A 107 -1.96 -3.04 12.87
CA LEU A 107 -3.34 -3.26 12.46
C LEU A 107 -3.47 -3.72 11.00
N SER A 108 -2.35 -3.83 10.26
CA SER A 108 -2.32 -4.15 8.83
C SER A 108 -1.26 -5.21 8.51
N ASP A 109 -1.44 -5.89 7.37
CA ASP A 109 -0.41 -6.73 6.78
C ASP A 109 0.63 -5.88 6.04
N ILE A 110 0.17 -4.84 5.34
CA ILE A 110 0.99 -3.85 4.64
C ILE A 110 0.54 -2.45 5.04
N THR A 111 1.50 -1.54 5.22
CA THR A 111 1.27 -0.10 5.27
C THR A 111 2.01 0.57 4.13
N VAL A 112 1.32 1.38 3.32
CA VAL A 112 1.99 2.26 2.35
C VAL A 112 2.71 3.35 3.14
N ILE A 113 4.03 3.41 3.06
CA ILE A 113 4.82 4.39 3.82
C ILE A 113 5.18 5.61 3.01
N PHE A 114 5.11 5.48 1.68
CA PHE A 114 5.40 6.55 0.74
C PHE A 114 4.58 6.38 -0.54
N GLU A 115 3.76 7.36 -0.87
CA GLU A 115 3.00 7.51 -2.11
C GLU A 115 3.15 8.94 -2.60
N GLU A 116 4.10 9.18 -3.52
CA GLU A 116 4.34 10.52 -4.07
C GLU A 116 5.22 10.43 -5.34
N LYS A 117 5.45 11.59 -5.97
CA LYS A 117 6.38 11.75 -7.08
C LYS A 117 7.78 11.23 -6.78
N PHE A 118 8.42 10.72 -7.83
CA PHE A 118 9.82 10.29 -7.80
C PHE A 118 10.80 11.38 -7.35
N ASP A 119 10.56 12.67 -7.67
CA ASP A 119 11.45 13.75 -7.22
C ASP A 119 11.45 13.92 -5.69
N LYS A 120 10.33 13.67 -5.02
CA LYS A 120 10.20 13.67 -3.56
C LYS A 120 10.86 12.49 -2.88
N TRP A 121 10.94 11.37 -3.57
CA TRP A 121 11.72 10.21 -3.11
C TRP A 121 13.22 10.55 -3.00
N LEU A 122 13.73 11.37 -3.92
CA LEU A 122 15.14 11.79 -3.94
C LEU A 122 15.49 12.84 -2.87
N ASP A 123 14.50 13.43 -2.19
CA ASP A 123 14.77 14.35 -1.09
C ASP A 123 15.55 13.59 0.00
N ARG A 124 16.75 14.09 0.34
CA ARG A 124 17.67 13.40 1.26
C ARG A 124 17.03 12.98 2.57
N SER A 125 16.23 13.85 3.19
CA SER A 125 15.54 13.52 4.44
C SER A 125 14.53 12.39 4.30
N THR A 126 13.90 12.27 3.13
CA THR A 126 12.96 11.19 2.82
C THR A 126 13.73 9.91 2.56
N PHE A 127 14.68 9.95 1.64
CA PHE A 127 15.49 8.79 1.27
C PHE A 127 16.20 8.18 2.50
N ASP A 128 16.95 8.99 3.24
CA ASP A 128 17.71 8.52 4.43
C ASP A 128 16.76 7.91 5.50
N ALA A 129 15.56 8.47 5.68
CA ALA A 129 14.59 7.97 6.65
C ALA A 129 13.96 6.64 6.25
N LEU A 130 13.61 6.48 4.97
CA LEU A 130 13.03 5.25 4.44
C LEU A 130 14.06 4.12 4.38
N GLN A 131 15.35 4.43 4.15
CA GLN A 131 16.41 3.42 4.16
C GLN A 131 16.87 3.00 5.57
N SER A 132 16.66 3.83 6.59
CA SER A 132 17.21 3.58 7.93
C SER A 132 16.23 3.00 8.94
N HIS A 133 14.94 2.83 8.57
CA HIS A 133 13.94 2.33 9.50
C HIS A 133 14.20 0.87 9.89
N ARG A 134 13.77 0.47 11.10
CA ARG A 134 14.04 -0.86 11.66
C ARG A 134 12.88 -1.86 11.54
N ILE A 135 11.82 -1.50 10.82
CA ILE A 135 10.68 -2.39 10.62
C ILE A 135 10.94 -3.29 9.42
N ARG A 136 10.36 -4.50 9.46
CA ARG A 136 10.47 -5.47 8.37
C ARG A 136 9.85 -4.89 7.10
N ARG A 137 10.63 -4.78 6.02
CA ARG A 137 10.20 -4.30 4.70
C ARG A 137 8.96 -5.00 4.15
N SER A 138 8.78 -6.29 4.48
CA SER A 138 7.55 -7.07 4.17
C SER A 138 6.24 -6.46 4.66
N LYS A 139 6.30 -5.55 5.64
CA LYS A 139 5.17 -4.80 6.18
C LYS A 139 4.89 -3.50 5.42
N PHE A 140 5.72 -3.12 4.46
CA PHE A 140 5.66 -1.81 3.85
C PHE A 140 5.48 -1.86 2.35
N ALA A 141 4.82 -0.83 1.85
CA ALA A 141 4.71 -0.54 0.44
C ALA A 141 5.23 0.86 0.10
N VAL A 142 5.81 0.99 -1.09
CA VAL A 142 6.17 2.27 -1.70
C VAL A 142 5.52 2.38 -3.08
N ILE A 143 4.87 3.50 -3.32
CA ILE A 143 4.20 3.86 -4.57
C ILE A 143 4.90 5.12 -5.10
N LEU A 144 5.57 5.00 -6.24
CA LEU A 144 6.22 6.12 -6.91
C LEU A 144 5.54 6.39 -8.24
N HIS A 145 5.15 7.64 -8.46
CA HIS A 145 4.65 8.08 -9.74
C HIS A 145 5.52 9.18 -10.35
N SER A 146 5.23 9.55 -11.60
CA SER A 146 5.94 10.60 -12.31
C SER A 146 7.46 10.36 -12.42
N LEU A 147 7.86 9.09 -12.61
CA LEU A 147 9.24 8.78 -12.94
C LEU A 147 9.62 9.47 -14.26
N PRO A 148 10.82 10.07 -14.35
CA PRO A 148 11.30 10.60 -15.63
C PRO A 148 11.58 9.46 -16.60
N ASN A 149 11.90 9.79 -17.85
CA ASN A 149 12.42 8.80 -18.77
C ASN A 149 13.78 8.30 -18.27
N LEU A 150 13.83 7.04 -17.82
CA LEU A 150 15.02 6.39 -17.29
C LEU A 150 15.54 5.37 -18.30
N SER A 151 16.87 5.22 -18.38
CA SER A 151 17.43 4.03 -19.02
C SER A 151 17.12 2.80 -18.16
N LYS A 152 17.04 1.62 -18.79
CA LYS A 152 16.78 0.35 -18.08
C LYS A 152 17.69 0.13 -16.87
N LYS A 153 19.00 0.38 -17.03
CA LYS A 153 19.97 0.27 -15.93
C LYS A 153 19.67 1.21 -14.75
N VAL A 154 19.18 2.42 -15.02
CA VAL A 154 18.80 3.36 -13.95
C VAL A 154 17.48 2.94 -13.32
N LEU A 155 16.52 2.43 -14.09
CA LEU A 155 15.29 1.85 -13.55
C LEU A 155 15.59 0.67 -12.62
N ASP A 156 16.50 -0.24 -13.01
CA ASP A 156 16.92 -1.37 -12.18
C ASP A 156 17.48 -0.90 -10.84
N PHE A 157 18.38 0.09 -10.88
CA PHE A 157 18.94 0.69 -9.67
C PHE A 157 17.84 1.35 -8.80
N VAL A 158 16.91 2.08 -9.40
CA VAL A 158 15.80 2.69 -8.65
C VAL A 158 14.93 1.62 -7.99
N VAL A 159 14.58 0.55 -8.70
CA VAL A 159 13.80 -0.58 -8.15
C VAL A 159 14.53 -1.23 -6.98
N GLU A 160 15.82 -1.50 -7.12
CA GLU A 160 16.66 -2.05 -6.06
C GLU A 160 16.61 -1.16 -4.81
N GLN A 161 16.81 0.16 -4.97
CA GLN A 161 16.79 1.10 -3.85
C GLN A 161 15.40 1.22 -3.19
N VAL A 162 14.31 1.11 -3.96
CA VAL A 162 12.96 1.10 -3.39
C VAL A 162 12.69 -0.21 -2.64
N GLN A 163 13.18 -1.34 -3.15
CA GLN A 163 13.11 -2.64 -2.49
C GLN A 163 13.94 -2.71 -1.20
N GLU A 164 14.93 -1.84 -1.03
CA GLU A 164 15.63 -1.67 0.25
C GLU A 164 14.74 -1.06 1.35
N ALA A 165 13.71 -0.28 0.99
CA ALA A 165 12.75 0.28 1.95
C ALA A 165 11.50 -0.60 2.14
N ALA A 166 11.00 -1.24 1.08
CA ALA A 166 9.71 -1.95 1.10
C ALA A 166 9.69 -3.15 0.15
N ASP A 167 9.09 -4.27 0.56
CA ASP A 167 8.98 -5.45 -0.31
C ASP A 167 7.80 -5.34 -1.31
N TRP A 168 6.88 -4.39 -1.09
CA TRP A 168 5.73 -4.13 -1.97
C TRP A 168 5.95 -2.81 -2.71
N VAL A 169 6.03 -2.85 -4.03
CA VAL A 169 6.44 -1.68 -4.82
C VAL A 169 5.52 -1.46 -6.01
N PHE A 170 5.27 -0.20 -6.33
CA PHE A 170 4.62 0.21 -7.58
C PHE A 170 5.32 1.46 -8.11
N LEU A 171 5.80 1.40 -9.35
CA LEU A 171 6.46 2.51 -10.03
C LEU A 171 5.75 2.79 -11.36
N THR A 172 5.55 4.08 -11.67
CA THR A 172 4.95 4.53 -12.94
C THR A 172 5.59 5.83 -13.44
N ASP A 173 5.83 5.90 -14.75
CA ASP A 173 6.26 7.13 -15.44
C ASP A 173 5.10 8.12 -15.68
N VAL A 174 3.86 7.70 -15.41
CA VAL A 174 2.69 8.56 -15.61
C VAL A 174 2.79 9.78 -14.68
N GLY A 175 2.81 10.95 -15.30
CA GLY A 175 3.02 12.26 -14.65
C GLY A 175 1.74 13.08 -14.46
N THR A 176 0.64 12.69 -15.08
CA THR A 176 -0.63 13.42 -15.04
C THR A 176 -1.42 13.08 -13.79
N LYS A 177 -1.77 14.13 -13.02
CA LYS A 177 -2.63 13.99 -11.84
C LYS A 177 -3.92 13.26 -12.19
N ASP A 178 -4.29 12.31 -11.33
CA ASP A 178 -5.49 11.48 -11.45
C ASP A 178 -5.46 10.45 -12.60
N GLU A 179 -4.32 10.28 -13.30
CA GLU A 179 -4.14 9.24 -14.33
C GLU A 179 -3.14 8.15 -13.92
N TYR A 180 -2.37 8.37 -12.85
CA TYR A 180 -1.29 7.47 -12.38
C TYR A 180 -1.73 6.02 -12.18
N TYR A 181 -2.99 5.82 -11.82
CA TYR A 181 -3.56 4.52 -11.43
C TYR A 181 -4.62 4.00 -12.43
N HIS A 182 -4.81 4.70 -13.55
CA HIS A 182 -5.87 4.41 -14.52
C HIS A 182 -5.34 3.87 -15.86
N SER A 183 -4.04 3.61 -15.96
CA SER A 183 -3.40 3.11 -17.17
C SER A 183 -2.13 2.31 -16.85
N PHE A 184 -1.66 1.54 -17.83
CA PHE A 184 -0.34 0.94 -17.76
C PHE A 184 0.70 1.93 -18.27
N SER A 185 1.70 2.17 -17.44
CA SER A 185 2.90 2.94 -17.76
C SER A 185 3.69 2.33 -18.91
N THR A 186 4.42 3.15 -19.66
CA THR A 186 5.32 2.63 -20.70
C THR A 186 6.48 1.82 -20.13
N ILE A 187 6.86 2.07 -18.87
CA ILE A 187 7.90 1.32 -18.16
C ILE A 187 7.38 0.08 -17.43
N PHE A 188 6.07 -0.24 -17.50
CA PHE A 188 5.48 -1.30 -16.67
C PHE A 188 6.13 -2.67 -16.88
N GLU A 189 6.39 -3.06 -18.14
CA GLU A 189 7.01 -4.36 -18.43
C GLU A 189 8.44 -4.44 -17.89
N ASP A 190 9.24 -3.38 -18.11
CA ASP A 190 10.62 -3.32 -17.62
C ASP A 190 10.67 -3.28 -16.09
N PHE A 191 9.76 -2.55 -15.45
CA PHE A 191 9.60 -2.52 -14.00
C PHE A 191 9.32 -3.91 -13.43
N VAL A 192 8.39 -4.67 -14.03
CA VAL A 192 8.08 -6.04 -13.59
C VAL A 192 9.32 -6.94 -13.73
N LYS A 193 10.05 -6.85 -14.84
CA LYS A 193 11.32 -7.59 -15.03
C LYS A 193 12.37 -7.22 -13.98
N SER A 194 12.51 -5.93 -13.65
CA SER A 194 13.42 -5.46 -12.61
C SER A 194 13.06 -6.05 -11.24
N VAL A 195 11.77 -6.07 -10.89
CA VAL A 195 11.29 -6.62 -9.61
C VAL A 195 11.52 -8.13 -9.49
N ASP A 196 11.35 -8.87 -10.59
CA ASP A 196 11.57 -10.33 -10.64
C ASP A 196 13.07 -10.72 -10.58
N GLY A 197 13.98 -9.74 -10.53
CA GLY A 197 15.42 -9.99 -10.56
C GLY A 197 15.93 -10.37 -11.95
N GLY A 198 15.16 -10.07 -13.00
CA GLY A 198 15.58 -10.18 -14.39
C GLY A 198 16.54 -9.05 -14.76
N ALA A 199 17.73 -9.06 -14.17
CA ALA A 199 18.87 -8.39 -14.81
C ALA A 199 19.14 -9.16 -16.11
N GLU A 200 19.04 -8.49 -17.25
CA GLU A 200 19.58 -9.02 -18.49
C GLU A 200 21.09 -9.27 -18.27
N GLU A 201 21.52 -10.52 -18.42
CA GLU A 201 22.92 -10.91 -18.56
C GLU A 201 23.54 -10.29 -19.83
#